data_AF-A0A2V5XYI0-F1
#
_entry.id   AF-A0A2V5XYI0-F1
#
_cell.length_a   1.000
_cell.length_b   1.000
_cell.length_c   1.000
_cell.angle_alpha   90.00
_cell.angle_beta   90.00
_cell.angle_gamma   90.00
#
_symmetry.space_group_name_H-M   'P 1'
#
loop_
_entity.id
_entity.type
_entity.pdbx_description
1 polymer ?
#
loop_
_entity_poly.entity_id
_entity_poly.type
_entity_poly.pdbx_seq_one_letter_code
_entity_poly.pdbx_strand_id
1 'polypeptide(L)' 'MVDYPEPPFPKQHQPMPGKTAAMKPVPDHGEQSYKGSGRLRGKRAIITGGDSGIGRAVAIAFAREG' A
#
# COMPACT_ATOMS: atom_id res chain seq x y z
N MET A 1 -17.35 -1.76 6.80
CA MET A 1 -16.72 -1.17 5.60
C MET A 1 -15.58 -0.31 6.08
N VAL A 2 -14.40 -0.43 5.48
CA VAL A 2 -13.34 0.57 5.69
C VAL A 2 -13.79 1.79 4.90
N ASP A 3 -13.97 2.91 5.57
CA ASP A 3 -14.30 4.18 4.94
C ASP A 3 -13.01 4.80 4.40
N TYR A 4 -12.97 5.09 3.11
CA TYR A 4 -11.79 5.67 2.46
C TYR A 4 -12.03 7.14 2.19
N PRO A 5 -10.99 8.00 2.27
CA PRO A 5 -11.14 9.43 2.03
C PRO A 5 -11.74 9.72 0.65
N GLU A 6 -12.77 10.56 0.63
CA GLU A 6 -13.39 11.08 -0.58
C GLU A 6 -12.89 12.50 -0.90
N PRO A 7 -12.91 12.94 -2.18
CA PRO A 7 -12.58 14.30 -2.54
C PRO A 7 -13.54 15.34 -1.92
N PRO A 8 -13.11 16.62 -1.81
CA PRO A 8 -11.90 17.20 -2.39
C PRO A 8 -10.64 16.96 -1.55
N PHE A 9 -9.54 16.59 -2.22
CA PHE A 9 -8.21 16.52 -1.60
C PHE A 9 -7.48 17.87 -1.68
N PRO A 10 -6.58 18.18 -0.73
CA PRO A 10 -5.76 19.37 -0.82
C PRO A 10 -4.88 19.32 -2.07
N LYS A 11 -4.76 20.47 -2.76
CA LYS A 11 -3.79 20.62 -3.86
C LYS A 11 -2.39 20.32 -3.31
N GLN A 12 -1.72 19.35 -3.90
CA GLN A 12 -0.40 18.88 -3.50
C GLN A 12 0.37 18.42 -4.73
N HIS A 13 1.66 18.69 -4.76
CA HIS A 13 2.56 18.27 -5.85
C HIS A 13 3.90 17.85 -5.25
N GLN A 14 4.52 16.82 -5.81
CA GLN A 14 5.86 16.38 -5.47
C GLN A 14 6.62 16.07 -6.76
N PRO A 15 7.95 16.32 -6.82
CA PRO A 15 8.76 15.84 -7.93
C PRO A 15 8.79 14.30 -7.94
N MET A 16 8.89 13.71 -9.13
CA MET A 16 9.04 12.26 -9.27
C MET A 16 10.33 11.75 -8.58
N PRO A 17 10.30 10.59 -7.91
CA PRO A 17 9.18 9.63 -7.80
C PRO A 17 8.14 9.95 -6.70
N GLY A 18 8.35 11.01 -5.91
CA GLY A 18 7.49 11.37 -4.78
C GLY A 18 7.70 10.48 -3.55
N LYS A 19 7.00 10.80 -2.45
CA LYS A 19 6.98 10.03 -1.20
C LYS A 19 5.56 9.92 -0.65
N THR A 20 5.13 8.69 -0.41
CA THR A 20 3.82 8.37 0.20
C THR A 20 3.58 9.10 1.52
N ALA A 21 4.59 9.14 2.39
CA ALA A 21 4.50 9.81 3.70
C ALA A 21 4.27 11.33 3.61
N ALA A 22 4.51 11.94 2.44
CA ALA A 22 4.28 13.36 2.20
C ALA A 22 2.91 13.66 1.58
N MET A 23 2.10 12.63 1.28
CA MET A 23 0.74 12.79 0.76
C MET A 23 -0.26 13.14 1.87
N LYS A 24 -1.31 13.86 1.50
CA LYS A 24 -2.43 14.21 2.38
C LYS A 24 -3.77 13.90 1.69
N PRO A 25 -4.54 12.89 2.12
CA PRO A 25 -4.19 11.92 3.17
C PRO A 25 -3.04 11.00 2.75
N VAL A 26 -2.40 10.35 3.74
CA VAL A 26 -1.44 9.28 3.47
C VAL A 26 -2.23 8.06 2.96
N PRO A 27 -1.87 7.46 1.82
CA PRO A 27 -2.53 6.26 1.32
C PRO A 27 -2.50 5.11 2.34
N ASP A 28 -3.62 4.38 2.43
CA ASP A 28 -3.71 3.09 3.13
C ASP A 28 -3.38 1.97 2.13
N HIS A 29 -2.35 1.18 2.43
CA HIS A 29 -1.92 0.04 1.61
C HIS A 29 -2.40 -1.30 2.19
N GLY A 30 -3.28 -1.25 3.18
CA GLY A 30 -3.73 -2.40 3.94
C GLY A 30 -2.88 -2.68 5.17
N GLU A 31 -2.04 -1.74 5.63
CA GLU A 31 -1.16 -1.91 6.80
C GLU A 31 -1.88 -2.41 8.04
N GLN A 32 -3.15 -2.07 8.22
CA GLN A 32 -3.94 -2.53 9.38
C GLN A 32 -5.10 -3.45 8.98
N SER A 33 -5.61 -3.32 7.74
CA SER A 33 -6.85 -3.97 7.33
C SER A 33 -6.65 -5.34 6.68
N TYR A 34 -5.55 -5.58 5.96
CA TYR A 34 -5.36 -6.84 5.23
C TYR A 34 -5.06 -8.01 6.19
N LYS A 35 -5.86 -9.08 6.17
CA LYS A 35 -5.62 -10.28 6.98
C LYS A 35 -5.35 -11.46 6.05
N GLY A 36 -4.15 -12.02 6.14
CA GLY A 36 -3.77 -13.18 5.33
C GLY A 36 -4.48 -14.46 5.79
N SER A 37 -4.59 -15.41 4.87
CA SER A 37 -5.25 -16.71 5.06
C SER A 37 -4.32 -17.90 4.74
N GLY A 38 -3.04 -17.64 4.45
CA GLY A 38 -2.02 -18.66 4.21
C GLY A 38 -1.93 -19.11 2.75
N ARG A 39 -2.43 -18.32 1.80
CA ARG A 39 -2.54 -18.69 0.39
C ARG A 39 -1.20 -18.77 -0.33
N LEU A 40 -0.17 -18.11 0.19
CA LEU A 40 1.14 -18.00 -0.45
C LEU A 40 2.27 -18.64 0.37
N ARG A 41 1.93 -19.44 1.39
CA ARG A 41 2.88 -20.13 2.26
C ARG A 41 4.07 -20.73 1.50
N GLY A 42 5.26 -20.26 1.86
CA GLY A 42 6.54 -20.76 1.34
C GLY A 42 6.94 -20.22 -0.03
N LYS A 43 6.18 -19.26 -0.58
CA LYS A 43 6.57 -18.58 -1.82
C LYS A 43 7.63 -17.52 -1.54
N ARG A 44 8.37 -17.18 -2.60
CA ARG A 44 9.36 -16.10 -2.62
C ARG A 44 8.98 -15.14 -3.73
N ALA A 45 8.95 -13.85 -3.45
CA ALA A 45 8.52 -12.83 -4.40
C ALA A 45 9.56 -11.70 -4.49
N ILE A 46 9.74 -11.19 -5.71
CA ILE A 46 10.44 -9.93 -5.98
C ILE A 46 9.38 -8.97 -6.51
N ILE A 47 9.23 -7.82 -5.84
CA ILE A 47 8.25 -6.80 -6.19
C ILE A 47 9.01 -5.51 -6.49
N THR A 48 9.04 -5.11 -7.75
CA THR A 48 9.60 -3.81 -8.16
C THR A 48 8.60 -2.70 -7.80
N GLY A 49 9.10 -1.56 -7.31
CA GLY A 49 8.23 -0.49 -6.80
C GLY A 49 7.44 -0.86 -5.54
N GLY A 50 7.95 -1.82 -4.75
CA GLY A 50 7.31 -2.27 -3.51
C GLY A 50 7.38 -1.29 -2.33
N ASP A 51 8.01 -0.13 -2.51
CA ASP A 51 8.22 0.90 -1.48
C ASP A 51 6.97 1.74 -1.19
N SER A 52 6.10 1.92 -2.19
CA SER A 52 4.94 2.82 -2.13
C SER A 52 3.75 2.31 -2.95
N GLY A 53 2.57 2.91 -2.72
CA GLY A 53 1.38 2.70 -3.55
C GLY A 53 0.97 1.24 -3.68
N ILE A 54 0.56 0.85 -4.89
CA ILE A 54 0.03 -0.50 -5.16
C ILE A 54 1.10 -1.57 -4.91
N GLY A 55 2.36 -1.34 -5.28
CA GLY A 55 3.45 -2.30 -5.04
C GLY A 55 3.64 -2.60 -3.55
N ARG A 56 3.57 -1.57 -2.70
CA ARG A 56 3.60 -1.74 -1.24
C ARG A 56 2.41 -2.53 -0.71
N ALA A 57 1.20 -2.25 -1.21
CA ALA A 57 0.01 -3.01 -0.83
C ALA A 57 0.15 -4.50 -1.18
N VAL A 58 0.67 -4.79 -2.37
CA VAL A 58 0.97 -6.17 -2.80
C VAL A 58 2.02 -6.80 -1.89
N ALA A 59 3.10 -6.08 -1.54
CA ALA A 59 4.13 -6.59 -0.65
C ALA A 59 3.60 -6.95 0.75
N ILE A 60 2.75 -6.09 1.33
CA ILE A 60 2.09 -6.35 2.62
C ILE A 60 1.20 -7.59 2.51
N ALA A 61 0.37 -7.68 1.47
CA ALA A 61 -0.53 -8.81 1.26
C ALA A 61 0.22 -10.12 1.07
N PHE A 62 1.27 -10.14 0.23
CA PHE A 62 2.12 -11.30 0.01
C PHE A 62 2.74 -11.79 1.32
N ALA A 63 3.38 -10.89 2.08
CA ALA A 63 4.01 -11.24 3.35
C ALA A 63 3.00 -11.81 4.37
N ARG A 64 1.76 -11.31 4.38
CA ARG A 64 0.70 -11.81 5.26
C ARG A 64 0.11 -13.14 4.83
N GLU A 65 0.13 -13.45 3.53
CA GLU A 65 -0.33 -14.73 3.00
C GLU A 65 0.68 -15.88 3.18
N GLY A 66 1.88 -15.58 3.70
CA GLY A 66 2.95 -16.53 4.00
C GLY A 66 3.86 -16.82 2.82
#